data_AF-R4W7Z0-F1
#
_entry.id   AF-R4W7Z0-F1
#
_cell.length_a   1.000
_cell.length_b   1.000
_cell.length_c   1.000
_cell.angle_alpha   90.00
_cell.angle_beta   90.00
_cell.angle_gamma   90.00
#
_symmetry.space_group_name_H-M   'P 1'
#
loop_
_entity.id
_entity.type
_entity.pdbx_description
1 polymer ?
#
loop_
_entity_poly.entity_id
_entity_poly.type
_entity_poly.pdbx_seq_one_letter_code
_entity_poly.pdbx_strand_id
1 'polypeptide(L)' 'MLEHLASECSAPDCERTLSEDRRMLTMQTPDGVRRAYECECGAVTVTVLSDETIREQQ' A
#
# COMPACT_ATOMS: atom_id res chain seq x y z
N MET A 1 -2.36 6.98 -13.01
CA MET A 1 -3.49 6.49 -12.19
C MET A 1 -2.97 5.37 -11.29
N LEU A 2 -2.62 5.67 -10.03
CA LEU A 2 -1.91 4.77 -9.08
C LEU A 2 -2.83 3.74 -8.38
N GLU A 3 -3.95 3.41 -9.01
CA GLU A 3 -5.09 2.73 -8.40
C GLU A 3 -4.86 1.21 -8.28
N HIS A 4 -3.82 0.65 -8.91
CA HIS A 4 -3.67 -0.82 -8.99
C HIS A 4 -2.33 -1.36 -8.50
N LEU A 5 -1.70 -0.70 -7.52
CA LEU A 5 -0.57 -1.32 -6.83
C LEU A 5 -1.08 -2.31 -5.77
N ALA A 6 -1.25 -3.56 -6.19
CA ALA A 6 -1.46 -4.68 -5.29
C ALA A 6 -0.18 -4.90 -4.47
N SER A 7 -0.33 -5.00 -3.15
CA SER A 7 0.76 -5.36 -2.23
C SER A 7 0.48 -6.71 -1.59
N GLU A 8 1.47 -7.37 -1.03
CA GLU A 8 1.27 -8.61 -0.28
C GLU A 8 1.33 -8.32 1.22
N CYS A 9 0.58 -9.08 2.01
CA CYS A 9 0.63 -8.99 3.46
C CYS A 9 2.05 -9.32 3.96
N SER A 10 2.59 -8.50 4.85
CA SER A 10 3.95 -8.70 5.38
C SER A 10 4.00 -9.59 6.64
N ALA A 11 2.88 -10.21 7.03
CA ALA A 11 2.87 -11.12 8.17
C ALA A 11 3.53 -12.46 7.81
N PRO A 12 4.26 -13.09 8.75
CA PRO A 12 4.75 -14.45 8.57
C PRO A 12 3.61 -15.40 8.21
N ASP A 13 3.83 -16.28 7.24
CA ASP A 13 2.87 -17.29 6.77
C ASP A 13 1.56 -16.72 6.20
N CYS A 14 1.54 -15.47 5.72
CA CYS A 14 0.38 -14.86 5.10
C CYS A 14 0.76 -14.11 3.81
N GLU A 15 0.47 -14.69 2.66
CA GLU A 15 0.79 -14.14 1.34
C GLU A 15 -0.44 -13.53 0.63
N ARG A 16 -1.46 -13.14 1.39
CA ARG A 16 -2.69 -12.59 0.79
C ARG A 16 -2.39 -11.27 0.09
N THR A 17 -2.95 -11.11 -1.11
CA THR A 17 -2.96 -9.86 -1.83
C THR A 17 -3.80 -8.81 -1.09
N LEU A 18 -3.24 -7.62 -0.95
CA LEU A 18 -3.82 -6.41 -0.40
C LEU A 18 -4.21 -5.50 -1.57
N SER A 19 -5.48 -5.59 -1.97
CA SER A 19 -6.10 -4.72 -2.96
C SER A 19 -6.52 -3.38 -2.36
N GLU A 20 -7.03 -2.47 -3.19
CA GLU A 20 -7.54 -1.17 -2.73
C GLU A 20 -8.67 -1.28 -1.71
N ASP A 21 -9.50 -2.32 -1.79
CA ASP A 21 -10.61 -2.54 -0.85
C ASP A 21 -10.13 -2.76 0.59
N ARG A 22 -8.86 -3.14 0.76
CA ARG A 22 -8.20 -3.33 2.06
C ARG A 22 -7.44 -2.09 2.52
N ARG A 23 -7.42 -1.01 1.72
CA ARG A 23 -6.71 0.22 2.04
C ARG A 23 -7.50 1.06 3.02
N MET A 24 -7.00 1.14 4.24
CA MET A 24 -7.65 1.87 5.33
C MET A 24 -7.21 3.34 5.39
N LEU A 25 -5.98 3.62 4.97
CA LEU A 25 -5.40 4.96 5.04
C LEU A 25 -4.60 5.27 3.78
N THR A 26 -4.76 6.49 3.29
CA THR A 26 -3.80 7.13 2.38
C THR A 26 -3.34 8.43 3.01
N MET A 27 -2.03 8.59 3.16
CA MET A 27 -1.42 9.82 3.67
C MET A 27 -0.47 10.38 2.61
N GLN A 28 -0.77 11.58 2.13
CA GLN A 28 0.12 12.34 1.26
C GLN A 28 1.12 13.13 2.13
N THR A 29 2.37 13.10 1.73
CA THR A 29 3.47 13.86 2.34
C THR A 29 4.31 14.52 1.24
N PRO A 30 5.15 15.52 1.57
CA PRO A 30 6.04 16.12 0.58
C PRO A 30 6.95 15.10 -0.12
N ASP A 31 7.32 14.01 0.56
CA ASP A 31 8.22 12.98 0.03
C ASP A 31 7.51 11.85 -0.72
N GLY A 32 6.17 11.89 -0.82
CA GLY A 32 5.37 10.87 -1.50
C GLY A 32 4.16 10.41 -0.68
N VAL A 33 3.66 9.22 -0.99
CA VAL A 33 2.40 8.68 -0.46
C VAL A 33 2.66 7.45 0.40
N ARG A 34 2.03 7.42 1.58
CA ARG A 34 2.00 6.24 2.46
C ARG A 34 0.60 5.65 2.44
N ARG A 35 0.49 4.34 2.24
CA ARG A 35 -0.77 3.60 2.24
C ARG A 35 -0.73 2.53 3.32
N ALA A 36 -1.75 2.46 4.15
CA ALA A 36 -1.91 1.40 5.14
C ALA A 36 -3.05 0.46 4.73
N TYR A 37 -2.77 -0.83 4.81
CA TYR A 37 -3.70 -1.90 4.46
C TYR A 37 -3.91 -2.81 5.65
N GLU A 38 -5.15 -3.18 5.93
CA GLU A 38 -5.50 -4.14 6.97
C GLU A 38 -5.86 -5.48 6.34
N CYS A 39 -5.09 -6.52 6.68
CA CYS A 39 -5.37 -7.87 6.23
C CYS A 39 -6.34 -8.57 7.20
N GLU A 40 -7.10 -9.55 6.70
CA GLU A 40 -7.97 -10.39 7.53
C GLU A 40 -7.21 -11.24 8.56
N CYS A 41 -5.88 -11.40 8.42
CA CYS A 41 -5.08 -12.04 9.46
C CYS A 41 -4.83 -11.11 10.67
N GLY A 42 -5.29 -9.86 10.61
CA GLY A 42 -5.08 -8.83 11.63
C GLY A 42 -3.80 -8.02 11.46
N ALA A 43 -2.97 -8.34 10.48
CA ALA A 43 -1.75 -7.58 10.21
C ALA A 43 -2.01 -6.30 9.43
N VAL A 44 -1.25 -5.26 9.76
CA VAL A 44 -1.24 -3.99 9.02
C VAL A 44 0.03 -3.89 8.20
N THR A 45 -0.11 -3.75 6.89
CA THR A 45 1.01 -3.53 5.97
C THR A 45 1.01 -2.08 5.51
N VAL A 46 2.16 -1.41 5.59
CA VAL A 46 2.33 -0.04 5.12
C VAL A 46 3.26 -0.04 3.92
N THR A 47 2.80 0.54 2.81
CA THR A 47 3.64 0.78 1.64
C THR A 47 3.95 2.26 1.50
N VAL A 48 5.13 2.54 0.94
CA VAL A 48 5.61 3.90 0.66
C VAL A 48 5.86 4.00 -0.84
N LEU A 49 5.26 5.02 -1.44
CA LEU A 49 5.47 5.40 -2.83
C LEU A 49 6.17 6.75 -2.81
N SER A 50 7.44 6.77 -3.19
CA SER A 50 8.19 8.02 -3.36
C SER A 50 7.55 8.89 -4.43
N ASP A 51 7.67 10.20 -4.28
CA ASP A 51 7.22 11.16 -5.31
C ASP A 51 7.84 10.88 -6.68
N GLU A 52 9.10 10.44 -6.73
CA GLU A 52 9.78 9.96 -7.94
C GLU A 52 9.01 8.80 -8.59
N THR A 53 8.73 7.74 -7.81
CA THR A 53 7.97 6.56 -8.25
C THR A 53 6.56 6.92 -8.71
N ILE A 54 5.94 7.93 -8.08
CA ILE A 54 4.63 8.45 -8.49
C ILE A 54 4.70 9.16 -9.84
N ARG A 55 5.79 9.86 -10.15
CA ARG A 55 5.97 10.57 -11.43
C ARG A 55 6.33 9.64 -12.58
N GLU A 56 7.14 8.62 -12.34
CA GLU A 56 7.53 7.63 -13.36
C GLU A 56 6.35 6.77 -13.86
N GLN A 57 5.29 6.68 -13.06
CA GLN A 57 4.10 5.86 -13.34
C GLN A 57 2.88 6.71 -13.78
N GLN A 58 3.10 7.97 -14.15
CA GLN A 58 2.12 8.88 -14.74
C GLN A 58 2.33 9.02 -16.25
#